data_AF-A0A1Z3HPY7-F1
#
_entry.id   AF-A0A1Z3HPY7-F1
#
_cell.length_a   1.000
_cell.length_b   1.000
_cell.length_c   1.000
_cell.angle_alpha   90.00
_cell.angle_beta   90.00
_cell.angle_gamma   90.00
#
_symmetry.space_group_name_H-M   'P 1'
#
loop_
_entity.id
_entity.type
_entity.pdbx_description
1 polymer ?
#
loop_
_entity_poly.entity_id
_entity_poly.type
_entity_poly.pdbx_seq_one_letter_code
_entity_poly.pdbx_strand_id
1 'polypeptide(L)'
;MATYLSRNGVSIRLPKERWQHIVQRHADIAGKQNVVLESDTASMAIANYQAAQPYLRVLPLLQELPKQAFFMVYDAEADVLYIDFANPPHSAVDSELTEDDIVVRYGEDDAVVGLTVLDASKR
;
A
#
# COMPACT_ATOMS: atom_id res chain seq x y z
N MET A 1 -3.06 -20.12 -18.46
CA MET A 1 -2.25 -21.18 -17.83
C MET A 1 -1.92 -20.73 -16.42
N ALA A 2 -2.30 -21.50 -15.39
CA ALA A 2 -1.98 -21.15 -14.01
C ALA A 2 -0.52 -21.54 -13.69
N THR A 3 0.23 -20.60 -13.13
CA THR A 3 1.53 -20.84 -12.49
C THR A 3 1.25 -21.00 -11.00
N TYR A 4 1.95 -21.91 -10.33
CA TYR A 4 1.77 -22.20 -8.92
C TYR A 4 3.13 -22.14 -8.23
N LEU A 5 3.23 -21.56 -7.04
CA LEU A 5 4.41 -21.74 -6.20
C LEU A 5 4.39 -23.09 -5.49
N SER A 6 5.51 -23.80 -5.52
CA SER A 6 5.76 -24.90 -4.60
C SER A 6 6.01 -24.38 -3.18
N ARG A 7 5.89 -25.27 -2.19
CA ARG A 7 6.22 -25.01 -0.77
C ARG A 7 7.63 -24.43 -0.54
N ASN A 8 8.55 -24.59 -1.49
CA ASN A 8 9.93 -24.11 -1.41
C ASN A 8 10.19 -22.83 -2.24
N GLY A 9 9.14 -22.11 -2.66
CA GLY A 9 9.31 -20.85 -3.40
C GLY A 9 9.53 -21.01 -4.92
N VAL A 10 9.60 -22.24 -5.43
CA VAL A 10 9.86 -22.49 -6.86
C VAL A 10 8.55 -22.42 -7.65
N SER A 11 8.50 -21.58 -8.69
CA SER A 11 7.38 -21.52 -9.63
C SER A 11 7.29 -22.80 -10.46
N ILE A 12 6.16 -23.49 -10.34
CA ILE A 12 5.83 -24.70 -11.08
C ILE A 12 4.69 -24.39 -12.05
N ARG A 13 4.90 -24.75 -13.32
CA ARG A 13 3.81 -24.87 -14.30
C ARG A 13 3.31 -26.29 -14.28
N LEU A 14 2.10 -26.48 -13.75
CA LEU A 14 1.45 -27.79 -13.70
C LEU A 14 0.12 -27.78 -14.46
N PRO A 15 0.15 -28.05 -15.79
CA PRO A 15 -1.06 -28.24 -16.59
C PRO A 15 -1.89 -29.43 -16.09
N LYS A 16 -3.19 -29.42 -16.39
CA LYS A 16 -4.13 -30.50 -16.02
C LYS A 16 -3.68 -31.86 -16.56
N GLU A 17 -3.13 -31.87 -17.77
CA GLU A 17 -2.61 -33.05 -18.47
C GLU A 17 -1.38 -33.62 -17.73
N ARG A 18 -0.50 -32.75 -17.23
CA ARG A 18 0.69 -33.15 -16.47
C ARG A 18 0.31 -33.71 -15.10
N TRP A 19 -0.71 -33.16 -14.45
CA TRP A 19 -1.25 -33.72 -13.21
C TRP A 19 -1.82 -35.12 -13.43
N GLN A 20 -2.64 -35.31 -14.47
CA GLN A 20 -3.21 -36.62 -14.80
C GLN A 20 -2.13 -37.69 -14.99
N HIS A 21 -1.03 -37.37 -15.66
CA HIS A 21 0.10 -38.29 -15.83
C HIS A 21 0.84 -38.61 -14.52
N ILE A 22 0.95 -37.64 -13.60
CA ILE A 22 1.55 -37.85 -12.27
C ILE A 22 0.69 -38.81 -11.44
N VAL A 23 -0.62 -38.60 -11.41
CA VAL A 23 -1.56 -39.42 -10.63
C VAL A 23 -1.65 -40.85 -11.16
N GLN A 24 -1.44 -41.08 -12.46
CA GLN A 24 -1.36 -42.43 -13.04
C GLN A 24 -0.21 -43.26 -12.45
N ARG A 25 0.91 -42.62 -12.07
CA ARG A 25 2.06 -43.30 -11.45
C ARG A 25 2.03 -43.25 -9.92
N HIS A 26 1.28 -42.29 -9.37
CA HIS A 26 1.18 -42.02 -7.93
C HIS A 26 -0.29 -41.78 -7.56
N ALA A 27 -1.07 -42.86 -7.49
CA ALA A 27 -2.51 -42.77 -7.19
C ALA A 27 -2.79 -42.23 -5.78
N ASP A 28 -1.83 -42.38 -4.86
CA ASP A 28 -1.88 -41.93 -3.47
C ASP A 28 -1.96 -40.40 -3.30
N ILE A 29 -1.60 -39.65 -4.35
CA ILE A 29 -1.66 -38.17 -4.36
C ILE A 29 -2.81 -37.60 -5.20
N ALA A 30 -3.70 -38.45 -5.75
CA ALA A 30 -4.82 -38.03 -6.62
C ALA A 30 -5.69 -36.90 -6.02
N GLY A 31 -5.97 -36.97 -4.72
CA GLY A 31 -6.79 -35.99 -4.00
C GLY A 31 -6.00 -34.80 -3.42
N LYS A 32 -4.67 -34.77 -3.58
CA LYS A 32 -3.80 -33.76 -2.97
C LYS A 32 -3.48 -32.60 -3.91
N GLN A 33 -4.18 -32.48 -5.04
CA GLN A 33 -3.90 -31.44 -6.04
C GLN A 33 -3.92 -30.04 -5.42
N ASN A 34 -4.94 -29.72 -4.63
CA ASN A 34 -5.05 -28.40 -3.98
C ASN A 34 -4.01 -28.16 -2.87
N VAL A 35 -3.41 -29.22 -2.32
CA VAL A 35 -2.32 -29.14 -1.33
C VAL A 35 -0.97 -28.92 -2.02
N VAL A 36 -0.80 -29.49 -3.22
CA VAL A 36 0.38 -29.28 -4.08
C VAL A 36 0.33 -27.90 -4.76
N LEU A 37 -0.88 -27.39 -4.99
CA LEU A 37 -1.19 -26.15 -5.66
C LEU A 37 -1.81 -25.17 -4.67
N GLU A 38 -1.05 -24.75 -3.64
CA GLU A 38 -1.41 -23.50 -2.94
C GLU A 38 -1.40 -22.38 -3.99
N SER A 39 -2.55 -21.75 -4.23
CA SER A 39 -2.69 -20.77 -5.30
C SER A 39 -2.05 -19.44 -4.90
N ASP A 40 -1.21 -18.91 -5.80
CA ASP A 40 -0.48 -17.64 -5.64
C ASP A 40 -1.37 -16.47 -5.19
N THR A 41 -2.68 -16.51 -5.46
CA THR A 41 -3.62 -15.43 -5.15
C THR A 41 -3.82 -15.22 -3.65
N ALA A 42 -3.97 -16.29 -2.87
CA ALA A 42 -4.13 -16.18 -1.41
C ALA A 42 -2.83 -15.72 -0.75
N SER A 43 -1.70 -16.26 -1.21
CA SER A 43 -0.37 -15.88 -0.73
C SER A 43 -0.02 -14.42 -1.06
N MET A 44 -0.36 -13.94 -2.26
CA MET A 44 -0.20 -12.52 -2.62
C MET A 44 -1.11 -11.61 -1.80
N ALA A 45 -2.36 -11.99 -1.54
CA ALA A 45 -3.26 -11.21 -0.69
C ALA A 45 -2.73 -11.08 0.74
N ILE A 46 -2.19 -12.16 1.30
CA ILE A 46 -1.55 -12.16 2.63
C ILE A 46 -0.29 -11.27 2.62
N ALA A 47 0.58 -11.43 1.62
CA ALA A 47 1.79 -10.62 1.49
C ALA A 47 1.45 -9.12 1.34
N ASN A 48 0.44 -8.78 0.54
CA ASN A 48 -0.03 -7.41 0.37
C ASN A 48 -0.62 -6.85 1.67
N TYR A 49 -1.40 -7.65 2.40
CA TYR A 49 -1.95 -7.24 3.69
C TYR A 49 -0.85 -7.00 4.72
N GLN A 50 0.18 -7.85 4.77
CA GLN A 50 1.36 -7.66 5.62
C GLN A 50 2.12 -6.37 5.26
N ALA A 51 2.33 -6.10 3.97
CA ALA A 51 2.94 -4.87 3.50
C ALA A 51 2.10 -3.61 3.82
N ALA A 52 0.77 -3.76 3.93
CA ALA A 52 -0.14 -2.68 4.28
C ALA A 52 -0.25 -2.41 5.80
N GLN A 53 0.22 -3.33 6.66
CA GLN A 53 0.12 -3.19 8.12
C GLN A 53 0.65 -1.86 8.69
N PRO A 54 1.81 -1.32 8.22
CA PRO A 54 2.31 -0.05 8.74
C PRO A 54 1.33 1.11 8.54
N TYR A 55 0.58 1.13 7.43
CA TYR A 55 -0.42 2.18 7.16
C TYR A 55 -1.56 2.16 8.18
N LEU A 56 -1.92 1.00 8.73
CA LEU A 56 -2.98 0.90 9.74
C LEU A 56 -2.65 1.65 11.04
N ARG A 57 -1.37 1.99 11.26
CA ARG A 57 -0.93 2.79 12.42
C ARG A 57 -1.42 4.23 12.37
N VAL A 58 -1.82 4.74 11.20
CA VAL A 58 -2.38 6.10 11.06
C VAL A 58 -3.84 6.18 11.48
N LEU A 59 -4.57 5.06 11.49
CA LEU A 59 -6.01 5.01 11.77
C LEU A 59 -6.47 5.77 13.03
N PRO A 60 -5.83 5.64 14.21
CA PRO A 60 -6.25 6.40 15.39
C PRO A 60 -6.14 7.92 15.17
N LEU A 61 -5.13 8.40 14.44
CA LEU A 61 -4.93 9.82 14.16
C LEU A 61 -6.02 10.37 13.22
N LEU A 62 -6.50 9.54 12.29
CA LEU A 62 -7.57 9.94 11.36
C LEU A 62 -8.92 10.18 12.05
N GLN A 63 -9.11 9.71 13.29
CA GLN A 63 -10.37 9.92 14.01
C GLN A 63 -10.58 11.38 14.44
N GLU A 64 -9.48 12.13 14.58
CA GLU A 64 -9.50 13.54 14.97
C GLU A 64 -9.58 14.49 13.76
N LEU A 65 -9.35 13.97 12.55
CA LEU A 65 -9.38 14.76 11.33
C LEU A 65 -10.82 15.07 10.87
N PRO A 66 -11.03 16.19 10.17
CA PRO A 66 -12.31 16.49 9.53
C PRO A 66 -12.75 15.35 8.60
N LYS A 67 -14.06 15.06 8.57
CA LYS A 67 -14.66 14.08 7.63
C LYS A 67 -14.67 14.62 6.19
N GLN A 68 -13.49 14.69 5.57
CA GLN A 68 -13.31 15.11 4.20
C GLN A 68 -12.15 14.36 3.53
N ALA A 69 -12.14 14.32 2.21
CA ALA A 69 -11.02 13.79 1.46
C ALA A 69 -9.86 14.80 1.49
N PHE A 70 -8.65 14.29 1.72
CA PHE A 70 -7.41 15.04 1.74
C PHE A 70 -6.31 14.17 1.12
N PHE A 71 -5.15 14.74 0.80
CA PHE A 71 -4.00 13.94 0.38
C PHE A 71 -2.76 14.25 1.20
N MET A 72 -1.88 13.25 1.24
CA MET A 72 -0.55 13.35 1.83
C MET A 72 0.45 12.69 0.90
N VAL A 73 1.60 13.34 0.70
CA VAL A 73 2.71 12.80 -0.06
C VAL A 73 3.99 13.02 0.73
N TYR A 74 4.67 11.94 1.09
CA TYR A 74 6.00 12.01 1.69
C TYR A 74 7.06 11.83 0.60
N ASP A 75 7.87 12.86 0.39
CA ASP A 75 9.04 12.83 -0.48
C ASP A 75 10.27 12.46 0.37
N ALA A 76 10.72 11.23 0.22
CA ALA A 76 11.86 10.71 0.99
C ALA A 76 13.22 11.26 0.52
N GLU A 77 13.33 11.78 -0.71
CA GLU A 77 14.57 12.38 -1.20
C GLU A 77 14.79 13.77 -0.57
N ALA A 78 13.70 14.53 -0.44
CA ALA A 78 13.72 15.86 0.18
C ALA A 78 13.51 15.84 1.71
N ASP A 79 13.06 14.72 2.28
CA ASP A 79 12.54 14.62 3.66
C ASP A 79 11.41 15.63 3.95
N VAL A 80 10.43 15.68 3.05
CA VAL A 80 9.31 16.62 3.10
C VAL A 80 7.97 15.89 3.05
N LEU A 81 7.04 16.27 3.94
CA LEU A 81 5.65 15.82 3.90
C LEU A 81 4.75 16.96 3.39
N TYR A 82 4.09 16.73 2.26
CA TYR A 82 3.02 17.60 1.76
C TYR A 82 1.69 17.08 2.27
N ILE A 83 0.86 17.97 2.83
CA ILE A 83 -0.51 17.69 3.23
C ILE A 83 -1.41 18.73 2.59
N ASP A 84 -2.47 18.30 1.93
CA ASP A 84 -3.46 19.20 1.36
C ASP A 84 -4.83 18.76 1.83
N PHE A 85 -5.59 19.74 2.30
CA PHE A 85 -6.83 19.47 3.03
C PHE A 85 -8.03 19.24 2.11
N ALA A 86 -7.85 19.32 0.79
CA ALA A 86 -8.88 19.05 -0.21
C ALA A 86 -8.37 18.05 -1.27
N ASN A 87 -9.32 17.35 -1.89
CA ASN A 87 -9.07 16.53 -3.08
C ASN A 87 -10.16 16.83 -4.14
N PRO A 88 -9.82 17.44 -5.29
CA PRO A 88 -8.44 17.76 -5.72
C PRO A 88 -7.81 18.93 -4.94
N PRO A 89 -6.46 19.03 -4.95
CA PRO A 89 -5.74 20.26 -5.21
C PRO A 89 -6.41 21.62 -5.05
N HIS A 90 -6.35 22.31 -3.90
CA HIS A 90 -6.60 23.77 -3.95
C HIS A 90 -5.27 24.49 -4.13
N SER A 91 -5.19 25.38 -5.14
CA SER A 91 -4.01 26.22 -5.33
C SER A 91 -3.82 27.16 -4.15
N ALA A 92 -2.57 27.32 -3.74
CA ALA A 92 -2.19 28.37 -2.79
C ALA A 92 -1.93 29.67 -3.55
N VAL A 93 -2.39 30.79 -3.00
CA VAL A 93 -2.08 32.14 -3.47
C VAL A 93 -1.01 32.82 -2.61
N ASP A 94 -0.83 32.34 -1.38
CA ASP A 94 0.20 32.81 -0.44
C ASP A 94 0.70 31.68 0.46
N SER A 95 1.83 31.91 1.14
CA SER A 95 2.42 30.97 2.07
C SER A 95 3.31 31.64 3.12
N GLU A 96 3.36 31.07 4.31
CA GLU A 96 4.21 31.51 5.41
C GLU A 96 5.07 30.35 5.94
N LEU A 97 6.36 30.56 6.14
CA LEU A 97 7.25 29.62 6.83
C LEU A 97 7.29 29.96 8.31
N THR A 98 6.92 29.00 9.15
CA THR A 98 6.96 29.15 10.62
C THR A 98 8.35 28.84 11.20
N GLU A 99 8.56 29.20 12.47
CA GLU A 99 9.78 28.85 13.21
C GLU A 99 9.94 27.33 13.41
N ASP A 100 8.85 26.57 13.27
CA ASP A 100 8.85 25.12 13.38
C ASP A 100 9.13 24.43 12.05
N ASP A 101 9.71 25.08 11.03
CA ASP A 101 10.01 24.50 9.71
C ASP A 101 8.77 23.91 8.99
N ILE A 102 7.61 24.56 9.16
CA ILE A 102 6.36 24.22 8.47
C ILE A 102 5.96 25.39 7.58
N VAL A 103 5.74 25.12 6.30
CA VAL A 103 5.13 26.10 5.39
C VAL A 103 3.62 25.93 5.42
N VAL A 104 2.92 26.96 5.89
CA VAL A 104 1.46 27.06 5.83
C VAL A 104 1.08 27.63 4.47
N ARG A 105 0.15 26.98 3.75
CA ARG A 105 -0.31 27.42 2.43
C ARG A 105 -1.73 27.96 2.51
N TYR A 106 -1.95 29.16 1.96
CA TYR A 106 -3.22 29.90 2.01
C TYR A 106 -3.87 30.00 0.63
N GLY A 107 -5.20 29.85 0.58
CA GLY A 107 -6.03 30.07 -0.61
C GLY A 107 -6.54 31.51 -0.73
N GLU A 108 -7.44 31.76 -1.68
CA GLU A 108 -7.95 33.11 -2.04
C GLU A 108 -8.65 33.88 -0.89
N ASP A 109 -9.14 33.18 0.15
CA ASP A 109 -9.84 33.75 1.30
C ASP A 109 -9.05 33.63 2.62
N ASP A 110 -7.71 33.60 2.56
CA ASP A 110 -6.81 33.33 3.70
C ASP A 110 -7.06 31.97 4.40
N ALA A 111 -7.87 31.10 3.78
CA ALA A 111 -8.13 29.76 4.27
C ALA A 111 -6.87 28.90 4.11
N VAL A 112 -6.51 28.15 5.15
CA VAL A 112 -5.40 27.19 5.06
C VAL A 112 -5.82 26.03 4.15
N VAL A 113 -5.13 25.89 3.01
CA VAL A 113 -5.41 24.84 2.01
C VAL A 113 -4.50 23.63 2.16
N GLY A 114 -3.37 23.78 2.85
CA GLY A 114 -2.44 22.70 3.12
C GLY A 114 -1.19 23.12 3.89
N LEU A 115 -0.34 22.15 4.14
CA LEU A 115 0.96 22.28 4.82
C LEU A 115 2.06 21.65 3.98
N THR A 116 3.27 22.16 4.13
CA THR A 116 4.52 21.50 3.72
C THR A 116 5.42 21.41 4.95
N VAL A 117 5.66 20.20 5.43
CA VAL A 117 6.46 19.93 6.63
C VAL A 117 7.87 19.58 6.19
N LEU A 118 8.84 20.44 6.52
CA LEU A 118 10.26 20.20 6.24
C LEU A 118 10.87 19.37 7.39
N ASP A 119 11.98 18.68 7.09
CA ASP A 119 12.67 17.78 8.01
C ASP A 119 11.68 16.79 8.68
N ALA A 120 10.75 16.27 7.88
CA ALA A 120 9.58 15.57 8.39
C ALA A 120 9.93 14.30 9.19
N SER A 121 11.07 13.65 8.89
CA SER A 121 11.56 12.50 9.65
C SER A 121 12.00 12.81 11.09
N LYS A 122 12.20 14.08 11.44
CA LYS A 122 12.65 14.51 12.78
C LYS A 122 11.51 14.77 13.77
N ARG A 123 10.26 14.59 13.35
CA ARG A 123 9.05 14.90 14.14
C ARG A 123 8.39 13.68 14.74
#